data_AF-A0A7Y2GUJ7-F1
#
_entry.id   AF-A0A7Y2GUJ7-F1
#
_cell.length_a   1.000
_cell.length_b   1.000
_cell.length_c   1.000
_cell.angle_alpha   90.00
_cell.angle_beta   90.00
_cell.angle_gamma   90.00
#
_symmetry.space_group_name_H-M   'P 1'
#
loop_
_entity.id
_entity.type
_entity.pdbx_description
1 polymer ?
#
loop_
_entity_poly.entity_id
_entity_poly.type
_entity_poly.pdbx_seq_one_letter_code
_entity_poly.pdbx_strand_id
1 'polypeptide(L)' 'MERDNLMHGARTALNTNMDMREWAENYLKEKTRAEKPEMNEEEFEHYWKYHKPEIMHAGSAEAVQAFKEQNGR' A
#
# COMPACT_ATOMS: atom_id res chain seq x y z
N MET A 1 -9.91 -13.90 13.26
CA MET A 1 -8.69 -13.78 14.09
C MET A 1 -7.42 -13.77 13.24
N GLU A 2 -7.31 -14.61 12.19
CA GLU A 2 -6.08 -14.69 11.35
C GLU A 2 -5.80 -13.45 10.47
N ARG A 3 -6.83 -12.81 9.90
CA ARG A 3 -6.65 -11.60 9.06
C ARG A 3 -6.05 -10.41 9.83
N ASP A 4 -6.43 -10.28 11.11
CA ASP A 4 -5.96 -9.20 11.98
C ASP A 4 -4.47 -9.37 12.33
N ASN A 5 -4.03 -10.60 12.61
CA ASN A 5 -2.64 -10.94 12.87
C ASN A 5 -1.73 -10.69 11.64
N LEU A 6 -2.23 -10.98 10.44
CA LEU A 6 -1.50 -10.74 9.19
C LEU A 6 -1.33 -9.24 8.91
N MET A 7 -2.38 -8.44 9.12
CA MET A 7 -2.30 -6.98 8.98
C MET A 7 -1.37 -6.37 10.03
N HIS A 8 -1.45 -6.82 11.29
CA HIS A 8 -0.55 -6.35 12.34
C HIS A 8 0.93 -6.64 11.99
N GLY A 9 1.23 -7.86 11.51
CA GLY A 9 2.58 -8.23 11.06
C GLY A 9 3.07 -7.42 9.86
N ALA A 10 2.21 -7.19 8.87
CA ALA A 10 2.55 -6.37 7.71
C ALA A 10 2.84 -4.91 8.09
N ARG A 11 2.02 -4.33 8.97
CA ARG A 11 2.25 -2.97 9.48
C ARG A 11 3.56 -2.86 10.26
N THR A 12 3.89 -3.85 11.08
CA THR A 12 5.18 -3.90 11.77
C THR A 12 6.34 -3.95 10.77
N ALA A 13 6.25 -4.79 9.73
CA ALA A 13 7.28 -4.86 8.68
C ALA A 13 7.48 -3.50 7.97
N LEU A 14 6.39 -2.82 7.60
CA LEU A 14 6.44 -1.48 6.98
C LEU A 14 6.90 -0.36 7.93
N ASN A 15 6.87 -0.59 9.24
CA ASN A 15 7.41 0.36 10.22
C ASN A 15 8.90 0.11 10.49
N THR A 16 9.41 -1.11 10.24
CA THR A 16 10.81 -1.49 10.49
C THR A 16 11.68 -1.39 9.24
N ASN A 17 11.10 -1.52 8.04
CA ASN A 17 11.83 -1.42 6.77
C ASN A 17 11.26 -0.25 5.93
N MET A 18 12.01 0.85 5.85
CA MET A 18 11.58 2.07 5.15
C MET A 18 11.60 1.92 3.63
N ASP A 19 12.52 1.15 3.06
CA ASP A 19 12.53 0.83 1.62
C ASP A 19 11.29 0.04 1.22
N MET A 20 10.93 -0.97 2.02
CA MET A 20 9.69 -1.74 1.83
C MET A 20 8.45 -0.84 1.95
N ARG A 21 8.48 0.13 2.88
CA ARG A 21 7.39 1.09 3.07
C ARG A 21 7.21 2.00 1.86
N GLU A 22 8.30 2.56 1.35
CA GLU A 22 8.26 3.43 0.17
C GLU A 22 7.77 2.66 -1.05
N TRP A 23 8.28 1.45 -1.26
CA TRP A 23 7.81 0.58 -2.34
C TRP A 23 6.32 0.25 -2.20
N ALA A 24 5.88 -0.14 -1.00
CA ALA A 24 4.48 -0.48 -0.74
C ALA A 24 3.55 0.71 -0.97
N GLU A 25 3.98 1.92 -0.61
CA GLU A 25 3.24 3.15 -0.87
C GLU A 25 3.07 3.40 -2.37
N ASN A 26 4.13 3.27 -3.16
CA ASN A 26 4.06 3.46 -4.61
C ASN A 26 3.19 2.39 -5.27
N TYR A 27 3.38 1.12 -4.90
CA TYR A 27 2.55 0.00 -5.38
C TYR A 27 1.05 0.25 -5.14
N LEU A 28 0.69 0.65 -3.92
CA LEU A 28 -0.71 0.93 -3.58
C LEU A 28 -1.22 2.21 -4.28
N LYS A 29 -0.38 3.23 -4.46
CA LYS A 29 -0.73 4.44 -5.21
C LYS A 29 -1.05 4.11 -6.66
N GLU A 30 -0.19 3.36 -7.35
CA GLU A 30 -0.39 2.95 -8.74
C GLU A 30 -1.64 2.07 -8.91
N LYS A 31 -1.83 1.10 -8.01
CA LYS A 31 -3.04 0.27 -8.00
C LYS A 31 -4.31 1.11 -7.83
N THR A 32 -4.32 2.01 -6.85
CA THR A 32 -5.46 2.92 -6.60
C THR A 32 -5.71 3.81 -7.81
N ARG A 33 -4.66 4.27 -8.51
CA ARG A 33 -4.79 5.07 -9.73
C ARG A 33 -5.46 4.29 -10.85
N ALA A 34 -5.07 3.03 -11.03
CA ALA A 34 -5.65 2.14 -12.04
C ALA A 34 -7.13 1.81 -11.73
N GLU A 35 -7.51 1.73 -10.46
CA GLU A 35 -8.90 1.53 -10.02
C GLU A 35 -9.78 2.78 -10.12
N LYS A 36 -9.17 3.96 -10.34
CA LYS A 36 -9.87 5.24 -10.46
C LYS A 36 -9.51 5.96 -11.76
N PRO A 37 -9.77 5.35 -12.93
CA PRO A 37 -9.44 5.95 -14.22
C PRO A 37 -10.28 7.20 -14.51
N GLU A 38 -11.41 7.39 -13.83
CA GLU A 38 -12.28 8.55 -14.00
C GLU A 38 -11.71 9.85 -13.42
N MET A 39 -10.79 9.76 -12.45
CA MET A 39 -10.17 10.94 -11.84
C MET A 39 -9.05 11.46 -12.74
N ASN A 40 -8.96 12.78 -12.89
CA ASN A 40 -7.74 13.38 -13.44
C ASN A 40 -6.59 13.37 -12.42
N GLU A 41 -5.42 13.86 -12.79
CA GLU A 41 -4.23 13.85 -11.93
C GLU A 41 -4.43 14.67 -10.64
N GLU A 42 -4.97 15.88 -10.74
CA GLU A 42 -5.18 16.77 -9.60
C GLU A 42 -6.23 16.20 -8.62
N GLU A 43 -7.31 15.65 -9.15
CA GLU A 43 -8.35 14.96 -8.37
C GLU A 43 -7.78 13.73 -7.67
N PHE A 44 -6.94 12.95 -8.36
CA PHE A 44 -6.32 11.78 -7.79
C PHE A 44 -5.31 12.13 -6.70
N GLU A 45 -4.46 13.14 -6.90
CA GLU A 45 -3.51 13.61 -5.89
C GLU A 45 -4.23 14.12 -4.64
N HIS A 46 -5.35 14.84 -4.83
CA HIS A 46 -6.22 15.24 -3.72
C HIS A 46 -6.79 14.03 -3.00
N TYR A 47 -7.38 13.09 -3.73
CA TYR A 47 -7.93 11.85 -3.18
C TYR A 47 -6.88 11.06 -2.38
N TRP A 48 -5.70 10.87 -2.97
CA TRP A 48 -4.58 10.14 -2.38
C TRP A 48 -4.13 10.78 -1.07
N LYS A 49 -3.99 12.10 -1.02
CA LYS A 49 -3.59 12.83 0.19
C LYS A 49 -4.45 12.50 1.41
N TYR A 50 -5.76 12.32 1.23
CA TYR A 50 -6.69 12.05 2.33
C TYR A 50 -6.89 10.56 2.62
N HIS A 51 -6.87 9.71 1.59
CA HIS A 51 -7.18 8.28 1.75
C HIS A 51 -5.95 7.40 1.93
N LYS A 52 -4.73 7.92 1.65
CA LYS A 52 -3.47 7.19 1.79
C LYS A 52 -3.35 6.44 3.12
N PRO A 53 -3.64 7.01 4.31
CA PRO A 53 -3.50 6.27 5.57
C PRO A 53 -4.38 5.02 5.64
N GLU A 54 -5.62 5.10 5.16
CA GLU A 54 -6.57 3.99 5.15
C GLU A 54 -6.23 2.96 4.09
N ILE A 55 -5.81 3.40 2.90
CA ILE A 55 -5.37 2.53 1.81
C ILE A 55 -4.10 1.76 2.23
N MET A 56 -3.12 2.45 2.82
CA MET A 56 -1.91 1.82 3.38
C MET A 56 -2.28 0.83 4.49
N HIS A 57 -3.28 1.14 5.30
CA HIS A 57 -3.74 0.24 6.35
C HIS A 57 -4.33 -1.05 5.77
N ALA A 58 -5.34 -0.91 4.90
CA ALA A 58 -6.07 -2.02 4.32
C ALA A 58 -5.21 -2.85 3.35
N GLY A 59 -4.34 -2.20 2.58
CA GLY A 59 -3.45 -2.81 1.59
C GLY A 59 -2.11 -3.31 2.12
N SER A 60 -1.81 -3.08 3.41
CA SER A 60 -0.48 -3.40 3.99
C SER A 60 -0.04 -4.84 3.77
N ALA A 61 -0.92 -5.81 3.99
CA ALA A 61 -0.59 -7.23 3.82
C ALA A 61 -0.30 -7.60 2.36
N GLU A 62 -1.11 -7.09 1.43
CA GLU A 62 -0.94 -7.30 -0.01
C GLU A 62 0.37 -6.68 -0.50
N ALA A 63 0.62 -5.42 -0.15
CA ALA A 63 1.83 -4.71 -0.59
C ALA A 63 3.10 -5.37 -0.05
N VAL A 64 3.12 -5.81 1.22
CA VAL A 64 4.26 -6.55 1.78
C VAL A 64 4.48 -7.88 1.06
N GLN A 65 3.40 -8.59 0.71
CA GLN A 65 3.52 -9.84 -0.04
C GLN A 65 4.09 -9.59 -1.44
N ALA A 66 3.56 -8.61 -2.17
CA ALA A 66 4.02 -8.26 -3.50
C ALA A 66 5.50 -7.82 -3.52
N PHE A 67 5.93 -7.05 -2.50
CA PHE A 67 7.33 -6.68 -2.33
C PHE A 67 8.24 -7.91 -2.18
N LYS A 68 7.83 -8.89 -1.36
CA LYS A 68 8.58 -10.13 -1.15
C LYS A 68 8.66 -10.97 -2.43
N GLU A 69 7.57 -11.03 -3.20
CA GLU A 69 7.54 -11.73 -4.48
C GLU A 69 8.46 -11.08 -5.53
N GLN A 70 8.55 -9.73 -5.55
CA GLN A 70 9.45 -9.01 -6.46
C GLN A 70 10.93 -9.16 -6.08
N ASN A 71 11.26 -9.13 -4.78
CA ASN A 71 12.64 -9.17 -4.29
C ASN A 71 13.14 -10.59 -3.97
N GLY A 72 12.26 -11.60 -4.01
CA GLY A 72 12.56 -13.01 -3.78
C GLY A 72 12.90 -13.79 -5.06
N ARG A 73 13.21 -13.09 -6.15
CA ARG A 73 13.77 -13.65 -7.40
C ARG A 73 15.26 -13.34 -7.49
#